data_AF-A0A7Y6BU64-F1
#
_entry.id   AF-A0A7Y6BU64-F1
#
_cell.length_a   1.000
_cell.length_b   1.000
_cell.length_c   1.000
_cell.angle_alpha   90.00
_cell.angle_beta   90.00
_cell.angle_gamma   90.00
#
_symmetry.space_group_name_H-M   'P 1'
#
loop_
_entity.id
_entity.type
_entity.pdbx_description
1 polymer ?
#
loop_
_entity_poly.entity_id
_entity_poly.type
_entity_poly.pdbx_seq_one_letter_code
_entity_poly.pdbx_strand_id
1 'polypeptide(L)'
;MSEEERQIEYIDRLLVFKLDEKTNETIPKLVVLNDIIFFSTDDIDGNRIWAITDKDDKYLIRSSLKELSSLPGFYKTDRSYVVNWSQAKGYDPKWNQLIFKTSAKKANVGGSYFKALKPKILALPKL
;
A
#
# COMPACT_ATOMS: atom_id res chain seq x y z
N MET A 1 0.00 27.21 32.13
CA MET A 1 -0.09 26.01 31.27
C MET A 1 0.28 26.45 29.87
N SER A 2 1.46 26.09 29.37
CA SER A 2 1.94 26.50 28.06
C SER A 2 1.21 25.76 26.94
N GLU A 3 1.08 26.40 25.79
CA GLU A 3 0.45 25.90 24.56
C GLU A 3 1.18 24.72 23.89
N GLU A 4 2.14 24.09 24.57
CA GLU A 4 3.19 23.28 23.92
C GLU A 4 2.95 21.76 23.83
N GLU A 5 1.91 21.17 24.43
CA GLU A 5 1.81 19.69 24.46
C GLU A 5 0.41 19.12 24.18
N ARG A 6 -0.36 19.76 23.30
CA ARG A 6 -1.42 19.05 22.57
C ARG A 6 -0.90 18.68 21.18
N GLN A 7 0.12 17.83 21.12
CA GLN A 7 0.38 17.06 19.90
C GLN A 7 -0.84 16.17 19.69
N ILE A 8 -1.77 16.61 18.84
CA ILE A 8 -2.74 15.72 18.22
C ILE A 8 -1.88 14.74 17.43
N GLU A 9 -1.70 13.54 17.96
CA GLU A 9 -1.18 12.43 17.20
C GLU A 9 -2.19 12.19 16.07
N TYR A 10 -1.94 12.80 14.91
CA TYR A 10 -2.71 12.57 13.70
C TYR A 10 -2.48 11.11 13.34
N ILE A 11 -3.31 10.22 13.89
CA ILE A 11 -3.32 8.83 13.44
C ILE A 11 -3.93 8.89 12.05
N ASP A 12 -3.06 8.93 11.05
CA ASP A 12 -3.34 8.85 9.63
C ASP A 12 -4.05 7.51 9.35
N ARG A 13 -5.38 7.50 9.50
CA ARG A 13 -6.24 6.33 9.27
C ARG A 13 -7.01 6.49 7.98
N LEU A 14 -7.13 5.40 7.24
CA LEU A 14 -7.87 5.32 6.00
C LEU A 14 -9.18 4.57 6.23
N LEU A 15 -10.28 5.14 5.74
CA LEU A 15 -11.55 4.43 5.66
C LEU A 15 -11.48 3.39 4.55
N VAL A 16 -11.64 2.13 4.93
CA VAL A 16 -11.69 0.97 4.06
C VAL A 16 -12.90 0.11 4.40
N PHE A 17 -13.15 -0.93 3.61
CA PHE A 17 -14.34 -1.75 3.71
C PHE A 17 -13.97 -3.24 3.75
N LYS A 18 -14.32 -3.93 4.84
CA LYS A 18 -14.22 -5.40 4.89
C LYS A 18 -15.39 -5.99 4.12
N LEU A 19 -15.13 -6.90 3.18
CA LEU A 19 -16.18 -7.65 2.50
C LEU A 19 -16.61 -8.81 3.39
N ASP A 20 -17.91 -8.92 3.67
CA ASP A 20 -18.51 -10.13 4.23
C ASP A 20 -18.85 -11.06 3.06
N GLU A 21 -18.14 -12.18 2.93
CA GLU A 21 -18.33 -13.14 1.84
C GLU A 21 -19.67 -13.89 1.92
N LYS A 22 -20.31 -13.93 3.09
CA LYS A 22 -21.60 -14.62 3.28
C LYS A 22 -22.77 -13.76 2.83
N THR A 23 -22.71 -12.46 3.11
CA THR A 23 -23.80 -11.51 2.80
C THR A 23 -23.50 -10.65 1.58
N ASN A 24 -22.25 -10.65 1.09
CA ASN A 24 -21.73 -9.75 0.06
C ASN A 24 -21.84 -8.25 0.46
N GLU A 25 -21.96 -7.96 1.76
CA GLU A 25 -22.01 -6.61 2.29
C GLU A 25 -20.61 -6.07 2.62
N THR A 26 -20.50 -4.73 2.66
CA THR A 26 -19.25 -4.06 3.04
C THR A 26 -19.36 -3.41 4.41
N ILE A 27 -18.49 -3.81 5.33
CA ILE A 27 -18.43 -3.27 6.69
C ILE A 27 -17.30 -2.22 6.77
N PRO A 28 -17.60 -0.95 7.10
CA PRO A 28 -16.58 0.09 7.18
C PRO A 28 -15.59 -0.19 8.32
N LYS A 29 -14.31 0.08 8.06
CA LYS A 29 -13.20 -0.06 9.00
C LYS A 29 -12.22 1.11 8.82
N LEU A 30 -11.62 1.54 9.91
CA LEU A 30 -10.49 2.46 9.89
C LEU A 30 -9.21 1.65 10.05
N VAL A 31 -8.29 1.77 9.09
CA VAL A 31 -6.98 1.11 9.11
C VAL A 31 -5.90 2.16 9.19
N VAL A 32 -4.87 1.94 10.00
CA VAL A 32 -3.72 2.86 10.09
C VAL A 32 -2.95 2.80 8.77
N LEU A 33 -2.62 3.95 8.18
CA LEU A 33 -1.92 4.02 6.89
C LEU A 33 -0.58 3.28 6.91
N ASN A 34 0.13 3.31 8.04
CA ASN A 34 1.39 2.58 8.21
C ASN A 34 1.22 1.07 8.17
N ASP A 35 0.06 0.54 8.55
CA ASP A 35 -0.21 -0.90 8.49
C ASP A 35 -0.48 -1.34 7.04
N ILE A 36 -0.77 -0.42 6.12
CA ILE A 36 -0.98 -0.74 4.71
C ILE A 36 0.36 -0.94 4.01
N ILE A 37 0.56 -2.11 3.41
CA ILE A 37 1.73 -2.45 2.59
C ILE A 37 1.56 -1.90 1.18
N PHE A 38 0.43 -2.18 0.53
CA PHE A 38 0.13 -1.72 -0.82
C PHE A 38 -1.36 -1.71 -1.12
N PHE A 39 -1.72 -0.96 -2.15
CA PHE A 39 -3.01 -1.02 -2.83
C PHE A 39 -2.85 -1.74 -4.18
N SER A 40 -3.80 -2.61 -4.52
CA SER A 40 -3.74 -3.37 -5.76
C SER A 40 -5.10 -3.59 -6.43
N THR A 41 -5.09 -3.63 -7.76
CA THR A 41 -6.20 -4.09 -8.61
C THR A 41 -5.98 -5.51 -9.14
N ASP A 42 -4.92 -6.19 -8.71
CA ASP A 42 -4.47 -7.50 -9.23
C ASP A 42 -5.31 -8.67 -8.66
N ASP A 43 -6.63 -8.49 -8.64
CA ASP A 43 -7.63 -9.50 -8.28
C ASP A 43 -8.34 -9.99 -9.55
N ILE A 44 -9.01 -11.15 -9.48
CA ILE A 44 -9.56 -11.89 -10.63
C ILE A 44 -10.41 -11.01 -11.57
N ASP A 45 -11.15 -10.05 -11.02
CA ASP A 45 -12.04 -9.18 -11.79
C ASP A 45 -11.43 -7.83 -12.22
N GLY A 46 -10.24 -7.45 -11.73
CA GLY A 46 -9.54 -6.19 -12.08
C GLY A 46 -10.27 -4.88 -11.75
N ASN A 47 -11.50 -4.95 -11.24
CA ASN A 47 -12.42 -3.81 -11.11
C ASN A 47 -12.46 -3.19 -9.72
N ARG A 48 -11.77 -3.79 -8.74
CA ARG A 48 -11.77 -3.36 -7.34
C ARG A 48 -10.35 -3.06 -6.91
N ILE A 49 -10.20 -2.06 -6.04
CA ILE A 49 -8.92 -1.75 -5.40
C ILE A 49 -8.95 -2.31 -3.99
N TRP A 50 -7.90 -3.02 -3.64
CA TRP A 50 -7.72 -3.63 -2.33
C TRP A 50 -6.54 -3.00 -1.61
N ALA A 51 -6.76 -2.56 -0.38
CA ALA A 51 -5.70 -2.26 0.58
C ALA A 51 -5.26 -3.58 1.24
N ILE A 52 -3.98 -3.88 1.15
CA ILE A 52 -3.35 -5.04 1.78
C ILE A 52 -2.52 -4.57 2.97
N THR A 53 -2.78 -5.12 4.14
CA THR A 53 -2.08 -4.74 5.38
C THR A 53 -0.89 -5.65 5.71
N ASP A 54 -0.11 -5.25 6.70
CA ASP A 54 1.05 -5.96 7.27
C ASP A 54 0.68 -7.33 7.86
N LYS A 55 -0.58 -7.52 8.23
CA LYS A 55 -1.18 -8.79 8.66
C LYS A 55 -1.80 -9.58 7.51
N ASP A 56 -1.56 -9.16 6.27
CA ASP A 56 -2.14 -9.70 5.05
C ASP A 56 -3.68 -9.58 4.94
N ASP A 57 -4.33 -8.84 5.85
CA ASP A 57 -5.75 -8.51 5.73
C ASP A 57 -6.00 -7.71 4.45
N LYS A 58 -7.13 -8.01 3.80
CA LYS A 58 -7.55 -7.44 2.52
C LYS A 58 -8.83 -6.63 2.72
N TYR A 59 -8.77 -5.34 2.43
CA TYR A 59 -9.92 -4.42 2.54
C TYR A 59 -10.19 -3.71 1.22
N LEU A 60 -11.46 -3.62 0.84
CA LEU A 60 -11.89 -2.86 -0.34
C LEU A 60 -11.71 -1.37 -0.05
N ILE A 61 -11.27 -0.61 -1.05
CA ILE A 61 -11.25 0.85 -1.00
C ILE A 61 -11.95 1.44 -2.21
N ARG A 62 -12.74 2.50 -1.96
CA ARG A 62 -13.48 3.24 -2.99
C ARG A 62 -12.69 4.50 -3.37
N SER A 63 -11.60 4.31 -4.12
CA SER A 63 -10.73 5.38 -4.62
C SER A 63 -10.09 4.93 -5.94
N SER A 64 -9.12 5.69 -6.46
CA SER A 64 -8.30 5.31 -7.60
C SER A 64 -6.84 5.10 -7.18
N LEU A 65 -6.09 4.25 -7.90
CA LEU A 65 -4.64 4.13 -7.67
C LEU A 65 -3.90 5.45 -7.91
N LYS A 66 -4.47 6.39 -8.68
CA LYS A 66 -3.89 7.72 -8.89
C LYS A 66 -3.97 8.55 -7.59
N GLU A 67 -5.14 8.63 -6.98
CA GLU A 67 -5.35 9.32 -5.70
C GLU A 67 -4.54 8.68 -4.58
N LEU A 68 -4.53 7.35 -4.50
CA LEU A 68 -3.77 6.65 -3.46
C LEU A 68 -2.26 6.87 -3.59
N SER A 69 -1.76 7.13 -4.81
CA SER A 69 -0.35 7.47 -5.03
C SER A 69 0.02 8.90 -4.67
N SER A 70 -0.94 9.78 -4.36
CA SER A 70 -0.64 11.11 -3.81
C SER A 70 -0.54 11.13 -2.29
N LEU A 71 -0.82 10.01 -1.62
CA LEU A 71 -0.60 9.88 -0.18
C LEU A 71 0.91 9.93 0.14
N PRO A 72 1.33 10.64 1.19
CA PRO A 72 2.74 10.69 1.60
C PRO A 72 3.32 9.29 1.82
N GLY A 73 4.47 9.01 1.20
CA GLY A 73 5.15 7.71 1.33
C GLY A 73 4.57 6.59 0.45
N PHE A 74 3.48 6.83 -0.27
CA PHE A 74 2.93 5.89 -1.24
C PHE A 74 3.39 6.21 -2.66
N TYR A 75 3.77 5.17 -3.42
CA TYR A 75 4.28 5.34 -4.77
C TYR A 75 3.61 4.35 -5.72
N LYS A 76 3.18 4.84 -6.89
CA LYS A 76 2.75 3.96 -7.97
C LYS A 76 3.97 3.22 -8.52
N THR A 77 3.95 1.90 -8.44
CA THR A 77 5.06 1.04 -8.92
C THR A 77 4.70 0.30 -10.19
N ASP A 78 3.42 0.18 -10.50
CA ASP A 78 2.92 -0.47 -11.70
C ASP A 78 1.53 0.09 -12.08
N ARG A 79 0.98 -0.35 -13.23
CA ARG A 79 -0.43 -0.13 -13.58
C ARG A 79 -1.33 -0.54 -12.41
N SER A 80 -1.08 -1.71 -11.84
CA SER A 80 -1.94 -2.35 -10.84
C SER A 80 -1.54 -2.09 -9.39
N TYR A 81 -0.43 -1.38 -9.12
CA TYR A 81 0.12 -1.29 -7.76
C TYR A 81 0.45 0.13 -7.30
N VAL A 82 0.12 0.43 -6.05
CA VAL A 82 0.61 1.57 -5.28
C VAL A 82 1.15 1.04 -3.95
N VAL A 83 2.40 1.32 -3.63
CA VAL A 83 3.12 0.71 -2.52
C VAL A 83 3.45 1.74 -1.45
N ASN A 84 3.24 1.38 -0.17
CA ASN A 84 3.79 2.12 0.96
C ASN A 84 5.29 1.84 1.05
N TRP A 85 6.12 2.84 0.74
CA TRP A 85 7.57 2.67 0.68
C TRP A 85 8.19 2.35 2.05
N SER A 86 7.54 2.78 3.14
CA SER A 86 8.00 2.47 4.50
C SER A 86 7.94 0.97 4.82
N GLN A 87 7.11 0.21 4.08
CA GLN A 87 6.96 -1.23 4.22
C GLN A 87 7.88 -2.03 3.28
N ALA A 88 8.56 -1.36 2.35
CA ALA A 88 9.53 -2.01 1.47
C ALA A 88 10.78 -2.45 2.26
N LYS A 89 11.17 -3.71 2.06
CA LYS A 89 12.37 -4.33 2.63
C LYS A 89 13.50 -4.43 1.60
N GLY A 90 13.16 -4.75 0.36
CA GLY A 90 14.14 -5.02 -0.69
C GLY A 90 13.50 -5.09 -2.07
N TYR A 91 14.32 -5.36 -3.07
CA TYR A 91 13.91 -5.47 -4.46
C TYR A 91 14.53 -6.70 -5.12
N ASP A 92 13.70 -7.48 -5.81
CA ASP A 92 14.08 -8.65 -6.59
C ASP A 92 14.24 -8.24 -8.07
N PRO A 93 15.48 -8.12 -8.58
CA PRO A 93 15.73 -7.69 -9.95
C PRO A 93 15.41 -8.77 -10.99
N LYS A 94 15.27 -10.05 -10.59
CA LYS A 94 14.93 -11.13 -11.52
C LYS A 94 13.48 -11.02 -11.97
N TRP A 95 12.60 -10.67 -11.04
CA TRP A 95 11.16 -10.59 -11.28
C TRP A 95 10.62 -9.15 -11.32
N ASN A 96 11.48 -8.14 -11.11
CA ASN A 96 11.11 -6.74 -10.96
C ASN A 96 10.05 -6.54 -9.85
N GLN A 97 10.31 -7.07 -8.66
CA GLN A 97 9.33 -7.08 -7.57
C GLN A 97 9.87 -6.42 -6.31
N LEU A 98 9.03 -5.64 -5.62
CA LEU A 98 9.30 -5.19 -4.26
C LEU A 98 8.96 -6.30 -3.26
N ILE A 99 9.82 -6.43 -2.27
CA ILE A 99 9.69 -7.37 -1.15
C ILE A 99 9.41 -6.55 0.10
N PHE A 100 8.49 -7.03 0.94
CA PHE A 100 8.01 -6.30 2.12
C PHE A 100 8.58 -6.85 3.42
N LYS A 101 8.46 -6.04 4.49
CA LYS A 101 8.99 -6.39 5.82
C LYS A 101 8.23 -7.54 6.48
N THR A 102 6.90 -7.55 6.34
CA THR A 102 5.98 -8.37 7.14
C THR A 102 5.12 -9.34 6.33
N SER A 103 5.09 -9.22 5.00
CA SER A 103 4.25 -10.07 4.14
C SER A 103 5.10 -10.85 3.14
N ALA A 104 4.64 -12.06 2.83
CA ALA A 104 5.17 -12.88 1.74
C ALA A 104 4.69 -12.40 0.35
N LYS A 105 3.65 -11.56 0.29
CA LYS A 105 3.20 -10.95 -0.97
C LYS A 105 4.29 -10.06 -1.54
N LYS A 106 4.23 -9.85 -2.85
CA LYS A 106 5.15 -9.01 -3.61
C LYS A 106 4.35 -8.06 -4.48
N ALA A 107 4.93 -6.91 -4.80
CA ALA A 107 4.33 -5.97 -5.74
C ALA A 107 5.25 -5.79 -6.95
N ASN A 108 4.68 -5.85 -8.15
CA ASN A 108 5.43 -5.64 -9.37
C ASN A 108 5.89 -4.18 -9.51
N VAL A 109 7.02 -3.99 -10.19
CA VAL A 109 7.55 -2.70 -10.60
C VAL A 109 7.66 -2.68 -12.12
N GLY A 110 6.72 -2.01 -12.78
CA GLY A 110 6.72 -1.85 -14.23
C GLY A 110 7.92 -1.04 -14.71
N GLY A 111 8.45 -1.33 -15.91
CA GLY A 111 9.72 -0.75 -16.38
C GLY A 111 9.76 0.78 -16.44
N SER A 112 8.65 1.45 -16.78
CA SER A 112 8.56 2.92 -16.75
C SER A 112 8.63 3.46 -15.31
N TYR A 113 7.95 2.81 -14.37
CA TYR A 113 7.99 3.16 -12.95
C TYR A 113 9.33 2.85 -12.31
N PHE A 114 10.00 1.77 -12.69
CA PHE A 114 11.35 1.46 -12.26
C PHE A 114 12.30 2.61 -12.60
N LYS A 115 12.24 3.15 -13.83
CA LYS A 115 13.08 4.29 -14.23
C LYS A 115 12.85 5.51 -13.32
N ALA A 116 11.59 5.83 -13.00
CA ALA A 116 11.25 6.94 -12.12
C ALA A 116 11.67 6.71 -10.65
N LEU A 117 11.59 5.47 -10.18
CA LEU A 117 11.87 5.08 -8.79
C LEU A 117 13.29 4.53 -8.58
N LYS A 118 14.12 4.49 -9.63
CA LYS A 118 15.44 3.86 -9.62
C LYS A 118 16.30 4.29 -8.42
N PRO A 119 16.44 5.59 -8.08
CA PRO A 119 17.23 5.99 -6.92
C PRO A 119 16.71 5.39 -5.61
N LYS A 120 15.38 5.34 -5.43
CA LYS A 120 14.76 4.76 -4.23
C LYS A 120 14.94 3.25 -4.15
N ILE A 121 14.79 2.56 -5.28
CA ILE A 121 14.97 1.11 -5.36
C ILE A 121 16.41 0.72 -5.05
N LEU A 122 17.39 1.45 -5.60
CA LEU A 122 18.81 1.20 -5.35
C LEU A 122 19.25 1.56 -3.92
N ALA A 123 18.49 2.39 -3.22
CA ALA A 123 18.70 2.71 -1.81
C ALA A 123 18.12 1.66 -0.84
N LEU A 124 17.33 0.70 -1.33
CA LEU A 124 16.84 -0.40 -0.49
C LEU A 124 17.99 -1.35 -0.12
N PRO A 125 17.96 -1.96 1.07
CA PRO A 125 18.91 -2.99 1.45
C PRO A 125 18.95 -4.12 0.40
N LYS A 126 20.16 -4.58 0.09
CA LYS A 126 20.33 -5.81 -0.69
C LYS A 126 19.90 -6.99 0.19
N LEU A 127 19.12 -7.90 -0.39
CA LEU A 127 18.68 -9.13 0.25
C LEU A 127 19.78 -10.19 0.23
#